data_AF-A0A640YAA7-F1
#
_entry.id   AF-A0A640YAA7-F1
#
_cell.length_a   1.000
_cell.length_b   1.000
_cell.length_c   1.000
_cell.angle_alpha   90.00
_cell.angle_beta   90.00
_cell.angle_gamma   90.00
#
_symmetry.space_group_name_H-M   'P 1'
#
loop_
_entity.id
_entity.type
_entity.pdbx_description
1 polymer ?
#
loop_
_entity_poly.entity_id
_entity_poly.type
_entity_poly.pdbx_seq_one_letter_code
_entity_poly.pdbx_strand_id
1 'polypeptide(L)'
;MIDELAADYEAGRAVDPAALLGRVDPDQRQELAALIDSFLMTAPPRKWDPEAYEGSLPQRSVDRVYEAIVAESGTWPELLPALRRKAKIKRAELVSRLAAALGLSAARQVEKVGSYYHRMEQGQLRPAGVSARVIDALAAILGTEPGRIRAAGGGAGDRGGEGLAFARTAFPDAEFAADAAGPARRSTADEPGHDEVDALFLDG
;
A
#
# COMPACT_ATOMS: atom_id res chain seq x y z
N MET A 1 -15.32 39.70 -1.38
CA MET A 1 -14.33 38.59 -1.25
C MET A 1 -15.03 37.25 -1.04
N ILE A 2 -16.00 37.15 -0.14
CA ILE A 2 -16.83 35.92 -0.07
C ILE A 2 -17.65 35.71 -1.35
N ASP A 3 -18.15 36.80 -1.96
CA ASP A 3 -18.87 36.72 -3.24
C ASP A 3 -17.97 36.31 -4.42
N GLU A 4 -16.67 36.65 -4.37
CA GLU A 4 -15.66 36.24 -5.35
C GLU A 4 -15.39 34.74 -5.21
N LEU A 5 -15.20 34.26 -3.97
CA LEU A 5 -15.09 32.83 -3.68
C LEU A 5 -16.36 32.08 -4.11
N ALA A 6 -17.55 32.62 -3.86
CA ALA A 6 -18.82 31.99 -4.23
C ALA A 6 -18.99 31.90 -5.75
N ALA A 7 -18.75 33.00 -6.47
CA ALA A 7 -18.84 33.02 -7.93
C ALA A 7 -17.82 32.07 -8.58
N ASP A 8 -16.61 31.98 -8.05
CA ASP A 8 -15.59 31.04 -8.54
C ASP A 8 -15.90 29.59 -8.13
N TYR A 9 -16.49 29.39 -6.94
CA TYR A 9 -16.94 28.08 -6.48
C TYR A 9 -18.01 27.51 -7.40
N GLU A 10 -19.02 28.32 -7.74
CA GLU A 10 -20.11 28.01 -8.66
C GLU A 10 -19.62 27.82 -10.10
N ALA A 11 -18.63 28.59 -10.54
CA ALA A 11 -18.01 28.45 -11.85
C ALA A 11 -17.03 27.26 -11.95
N GLY A 12 -16.87 26.47 -10.89
CA GLY A 12 -15.97 25.31 -10.86
C GLY A 12 -14.48 25.66 -10.90
N ARG A 13 -14.11 26.94 -10.68
CA ARG A 13 -12.71 27.36 -10.63
C ARG A 13 -12.10 26.98 -9.29
N ALA A 14 -10.84 26.57 -9.32
CA ALA A 14 -10.07 26.33 -8.11
C ALA A 14 -9.51 27.66 -7.60
N VAL A 15 -10.11 28.18 -6.54
CA VAL A 15 -9.58 29.34 -5.80
C VAL A 15 -8.89 28.82 -4.55
N ASP A 16 -7.66 29.28 -4.33
CA ASP A 16 -6.93 29.02 -3.10
C ASP A 16 -7.42 29.96 -1.99
N PRO A 17 -8.10 29.45 -0.94
CA PRO A 17 -8.57 30.28 0.17
C PRO A 17 -7.43 31.00 0.91
N ALA A 18 -6.23 30.40 0.93
CA ALA A 18 -5.06 31.02 1.55
C ALA A 18 -4.63 32.30 0.81
N ALA A 19 -4.77 32.32 -0.53
CA ALA A 19 -4.49 33.50 -1.33
C ALA A 19 -5.47 34.65 -1.05
N LEU A 20 -6.75 34.34 -0.78
CA LEU A 20 -7.74 35.35 -0.38
C LEU A 20 -7.46 35.92 1.01
N LEU A 21 -7.12 35.06 1.98
CA LEU A 21 -6.75 35.47 3.33
C LEU A 21 -5.46 36.32 3.36
N GLY A 22 -4.55 36.10 2.41
CA GLY A 22 -3.35 36.91 2.25
C GLY A 22 -3.60 38.35 1.76
N ARG A 23 -4.78 38.63 1.18
CA ARG A 23 -5.14 39.94 0.61
C ARG A 23 -5.87 40.85 1.60
N VAL A 24 -6.25 40.35 2.77
CA VAL A 24 -6.90 41.12 3.83
C VAL A 24 -5.95 41.45 4.97
N ASP A 25 -6.26 42.56 5.63
CA ASP A 25 -5.56 43.01 6.81
C ASP A 25 -5.62 41.97 7.94
N PRO A 26 -4.57 41.87 8.78
CA PRO A 26 -4.45 40.79 9.78
C PRO A 26 -5.61 40.69 10.77
N ASP A 27 -6.25 41.82 11.08
CA ASP A 27 -7.41 41.95 11.96
C ASP A 27 -8.70 41.39 11.33
N GLN A 28 -8.82 41.43 10.00
CA GLN A 28 -9.99 40.94 9.25
C GLN A 28 -9.84 39.47 8.79
N ARG A 29 -8.65 38.88 8.92
CA ARG A 29 -8.38 37.49 8.47
C ARG A 29 -9.21 36.45 9.20
N GLN A 30 -9.39 36.59 10.52
CA GLN A 30 -10.18 35.62 11.29
C GLN A 30 -11.65 35.66 10.91
N GLU A 31 -12.19 36.87 10.70
CA GLU A 31 -13.57 37.06 10.25
C GLU A 31 -13.78 36.47 8.86
N LEU A 32 -12.88 36.75 7.92
CA LEU A 32 -12.95 36.18 6.57
C LEU A 32 -12.80 34.65 6.60
N ALA A 33 -11.89 34.09 7.42
CA ALA A 33 -11.74 32.65 7.56
C ALA A 33 -13.03 31.98 8.06
N ALA A 34 -13.71 32.57 9.06
CA ALA A 34 -14.97 32.06 9.57
C ALA A 34 -16.09 32.09 8.51
N LEU A 35 -16.13 33.15 7.68
CA LEU A 35 -17.07 33.25 6.56
C LEU A 35 -16.80 32.22 5.47
N ILE A 36 -15.52 31.98 5.15
CA ILE A 36 -15.11 30.95 4.19
C ILE A 36 -15.50 29.56 4.69
N ASP A 37 -15.22 29.25 5.96
CA ASP A 37 -15.59 27.96 6.55
C ASP A 37 -17.11 27.76 6.54
N SER A 38 -17.89 28.76 6.95
CA SER A 38 -19.35 28.69 6.92
C SER A 38 -19.89 28.51 5.50
N PHE A 39 -19.30 29.19 4.52
CA PHE A 39 -19.68 29.04 3.12
C PHE A 39 -19.38 27.60 2.64
N LEU A 40 -18.17 27.09 2.85
CA LEU A 40 -17.78 25.75 2.42
C LEU A 40 -18.58 24.63 3.10
N MET A 41 -19.03 24.82 4.34
CA MET A 41 -19.89 23.84 5.03
C MET A 41 -21.32 23.76 4.47
N THR A 42 -21.81 24.85 3.87
CA THR A 42 -23.18 24.94 3.33
C THR A 42 -23.22 24.84 1.81
N ALA A 43 -22.08 25.01 1.15
CA ALA A 43 -21.97 24.97 -0.29
C ALA A 43 -22.38 23.60 -0.83
N PRO A 44 -23.15 23.53 -1.93
CA PRO A 44 -23.53 22.27 -2.53
C PRO A 44 -22.27 21.49 -2.92
N PRO A 45 -22.26 20.16 -2.72
CA PRO A 45 -21.10 19.34 -3.07
C PRO A 45 -20.82 19.50 -4.56
N ARG A 46 -19.55 19.76 -4.91
CA ARG A 46 -19.13 19.81 -6.30
C ARG A 46 -19.44 18.48 -6.96
N LYS A 47 -19.98 18.54 -8.17
CA LYS A 47 -20.19 17.34 -8.98
C LYS A 47 -18.82 16.71 -9.22
N TRP A 48 -18.69 15.44 -8.89
CA TRP A 48 -17.48 14.68 -9.12
C TRP A 48 -17.11 14.71 -10.61
N ASP A 49 -15.86 15.09 -10.88
CA ASP A 49 -15.29 15.11 -12.22
C ASP A 49 -14.14 14.09 -12.28
N PRO A 50 -14.35 12.92 -12.92
CA PRO A 50 -13.34 11.88 -13.01
C PRO A 50 -12.13 12.31 -13.85
N GLU A 51 -12.30 13.13 -14.88
CA GLU A 51 -11.19 13.56 -15.75
C GLU A 51 -10.28 14.55 -15.02
N ALA A 52 -10.85 15.46 -14.21
CA ALA A 52 -10.07 16.39 -13.39
C ALA A 52 -9.37 15.69 -12.20
N TYR A 53 -9.91 14.56 -11.74
CA TYR A 53 -9.30 13.76 -10.68
C TYR A 53 -8.10 12.96 -11.18
N GLU A 54 -8.13 12.50 -12.43
CA GLU A 54 -7.07 11.71 -13.04
C GLU A 54 -5.74 12.51 -13.12
N GLY A 55 -4.67 11.99 -12.54
CA GLY A 55 -3.38 12.66 -12.43
C GLY A 55 -3.32 13.78 -11.39
N SER A 56 -4.35 13.97 -10.56
CA SER A 56 -4.39 15.03 -9.54
C SER A 56 -3.53 14.73 -8.30
N LEU A 57 -3.20 15.76 -7.51
CA LEU A 57 -2.51 15.60 -6.22
C LEU A 57 -3.33 14.77 -5.20
N PRO A 58 -4.67 14.97 -5.09
CA PRO A 58 -5.52 14.11 -4.27
C PRO A 58 -5.46 12.64 -4.68
N GLN A 59 -5.55 12.32 -5.98
CA GLN A 59 -5.46 10.93 -6.45
C GLN A 59 -4.14 10.28 -6.04
N ARG A 60 -3.00 10.92 -6.31
CA ARG A 60 -1.69 10.39 -5.90
C ARG A 60 -1.55 10.19 -4.40
N SER A 61 -2.21 11.02 -3.60
CA SER A 61 -2.19 10.92 -2.13
C SER A 61 -3.03 9.75 -1.65
N VAL A 62 -4.22 9.56 -2.23
CA VAL A 62 -5.08 8.41 -2.00
C VAL A 62 -4.40 7.13 -2.46
N ASP A 63 -3.80 7.11 -3.65
CA ASP A 63 -3.07 5.96 -4.18
C ASP A 63 -1.92 5.57 -3.25
N ARG A 64 -1.13 6.53 -2.76
CA ARG A 64 -0.04 6.22 -1.80
C ARG A 64 -0.56 5.59 -0.50
N VAL A 65 -1.68 6.08 0.01
CA VAL A 65 -2.31 5.54 1.23
C VAL A 65 -2.95 4.19 0.95
N TYR A 66 -3.58 4.02 -0.21
CA TYR A 66 -4.17 2.78 -0.67
C TYR A 66 -3.10 1.72 -0.89
N GLU A 67 -1.98 2.01 -1.55
CA GLU A 67 -0.83 1.11 -1.69
C GLU A 67 -0.21 0.72 -0.33
N ALA A 68 -0.27 1.61 0.67
CA ALA A 68 0.21 1.31 2.02
C ALA A 68 -0.79 0.43 2.83
N ILE A 69 -2.10 0.56 2.58
CA ILE A 69 -3.17 -0.18 3.27
C ILE A 69 -3.46 -1.51 2.57
N VAL A 70 -3.43 -1.50 1.25
CA VAL A 70 -3.47 -2.65 0.34
C VAL A 70 -2.09 -3.24 0.15
N ALA A 71 -1.10 -2.84 0.97
CA ALA A 71 0.11 -3.61 1.17
C ALA A 71 -0.29 -4.99 1.73
N GLU A 72 -0.56 -5.91 0.81
CA GLU A 72 -0.92 -7.32 1.02
C GLU A 72 0.17 -8.09 1.80
N SER A 73 1.29 -7.43 2.12
CA SER A 73 2.50 -7.91 2.79
C SER A 73 2.43 -7.95 4.33
N GLY A 74 1.29 -7.58 4.91
CA GLY A 74 1.04 -7.68 6.34
C GLY A 74 2.03 -6.85 7.17
N THR A 75 2.66 -7.49 8.15
CA THR A 75 3.61 -6.92 9.12
C THR A 75 5.07 -7.30 8.84
N TRP A 76 5.39 -7.72 7.61
CA TRP A 76 6.77 -7.93 7.18
C TRP A 76 7.69 -6.70 7.34
N PRO A 77 7.24 -5.47 7.04
CA PRO A 77 8.07 -4.26 7.19
C PRO A 77 8.57 -4.05 8.63
N GLU A 78 7.81 -4.48 9.64
CA GLU A 78 8.21 -4.41 11.04
C GLU A 78 9.00 -5.65 11.48
N LEU A 79 8.54 -6.85 11.11
CA LEU A 79 9.09 -8.10 11.59
C LEU A 79 10.50 -8.38 11.02
N LEU A 80 10.69 -8.27 9.71
CA LEU A 80 11.94 -8.70 9.06
C LEU A 80 13.13 -7.84 9.53
N PRO A 81 13.04 -6.49 9.59
CA PRO A 81 14.12 -5.68 10.14
C PRO A 81 14.38 -5.93 11.64
N ALA A 82 13.35 -6.24 12.42
CA ALA A 82 13.51 -6.59 13.84
C ALA A 82 14.25 -7.92 14.02
N LEU A 83 13.87 -8.96 13.27
CA LEU A 83 14.54 -10.26 13.30
C LEU A 83 16.00 -10.16 12.84
N ARG A 84 16.27 -9.42 11.77
CA ARG A 84 17.64 -9.21 11.28
C ARG A 84 18.52 -8.49 12.31
N ARG A 85 17.99 -7.46 12.98
CA ARG A 85 18.68 -6.79 14.09
C ARG A 85 18.95 -7.74 15.26
N LYS A 86 17.98 -8.58 15.63
CA LYS A 86 18.13 -9.60 16.68
C LYS A 86 19.21 -10.63 16.33
N ALA A 87 19.26 -11.08 15.08
CA ALA A 87 20.27 -12.00 14.56
C ALA A 87 21.65 -11.34 14.39
N LYS A 88 21.73 -10.00 14.48
CA LYS A 88 22.95 -9.20 14.26
C LYS A 88 23.60 -9.42 12.89
N ILE A 89 22.80 -9.68 11.87
CA ILE A 89 23.25 -9.93 10.50
C ILE A 89 23.04 -8.68 9.64
N LYS A 90 24.03 -8.34 8.80
CA LYS A 90 23.89 -7.26 7.81
C LYS A 90 23.02 -7.73 6.65
N ARG A 91 22.30 -6.81 5.99
CA ARG A 91 21.44 -7.17 4.85
C ARG A 91 22.20 -7.88 3.73
N ALA A 92 23.38 -7.39 3.33
CA ALA A 92 24.19 -8.03 2.29
C ALA A 92 24.57 -9.47 2.66
N GLU A 93 24.88 -9.71 3.93
CA GLU A 93 25.19 -11.05 4.44
C GLU A 93 23.97 -11.96 4.45
N LEU A 94 22.80 -11.45 4.85
CA LEU A 94 21.53 -12.20 4.76
C LEU A 94 21.24 -12.60 3.32
N VAL A 95 21.36 -11.68 2.37
CA VAL A 95 21.11 -11.93 0.95
C VAL A 95 22.06 -12.99 0.40
N SER A 96 23.35 -12.91 0.75
CA SER A 96 24.34 -13.92 0.34
C SER A 96 24.00 -15.30 0.91
N ARG A 97 23.65 -15.40 2.20
CA ARG A 97 23.24 -16.66 2.84
C ARG A 97 21.93 -17.21 2.25
N LEU A 98 20.98 -16.33 1.95
CA LEU A 98 19.70 -16.70 1.36
C LEU A 98 19.88 -17.24 -0.06
N ALA A 99 20.66 -16.56 -0.90
CA ALA A 99 20.97 -17.03 -2.24
C ALA A 99 21.67 -18.40 -2.20
N ALA A 100 22.65 -18.58 -1.31
CA ALA A 100 23.32 -19.87 -1.11
C ALA A 100 22.35 -20.98 -0.67
N ALA A 101 21.44 -20.70 0.26
CA ALA A 101 20.42 -21.67 0.70
C ALA A 101 19.43 -22.04 -0.41
N LEU A 102 19.20 -21.12 -1.36
CA LEU A 102 18.38 -21.35 -2.54
C LEU A 102 19.14 -22.01 -3.70
N GLY A 103 20.45 -22.28 -3.55
CA GLY A 103 21.29 -22.84 -4.62
C GLY A 103 21.64 -21.84 -5.72
N LEU A 104 21.41 -20.54 -5.49
CA LEU A 104 21.65 -19.46 -6.42
C LEU A 104 23.05 -18.89 -6.21
N SER A 105 23.91 -18.99 -7.23
CA SER A 105 25.32 -18.57 -7.14
C SER A 105 25.71 -17.52 -8.19
N ALA A 106 24.91 -17.33 -9.23
CA ALA A 106 25.21 -16.31 -10.24
C ALA A 106 25.03 -14.90 -9.64
N ALA A 107 25.97 -14.00 -9.92
CA ALA A 107 25.96 -12.64 -9.36
C ALA A 107 24.63 -11.90 -9.59
N ARG A 108 24.06 -12.03 -10.80
CA ARG A 108 22.76 -11.46 -11.17
C ARG A 108 21.61 -12.02 -10.32
N GLN A 109 21.63 -13.31 -9.98
CA GLN A 109 20.61 -13.93 -9.14
C GLN A 109 20.71 -13.43 -7.69
N VAL A 110 21.93 -13.32 -7.16
CA VAL A 110 22.17 -12.78 -5.80
C VAL A 110 21.66 -11.34 -5.70
N GLU A 111 21.91 -10.51 -6.72
CA GLU A 111 21.39 -9.14 -6.79
C GLU A 111 19.86 -9.11 -6.81
N LYS A 112 19.22 -9.95 -7.63
CA LYS A 112 17.75 -10.09 -7.66
C LYS A 112 17.18 -10.52 -6.32
N VAL A 113 17.78 -11.50 -5.63
CA VAL A 113 17.39 -11.90 -4.26
C VAL A 113 17.48 -10.69 -3.32
N GLY A 114 18.51 -9.87 -3.44
CA GLY A 114 18.66 -8.65 -2.65
C GLY A 114 17.59 -7.60 -2.90
N SER A 115 17.13 -7.47 -4.15
CA SER A 115 16.03 -6.60 -4.57
C SER A 115 14.67 -7.12 -4.06
N TYR A 116 14.39 -8.41 -4.20
CA TYR A 116 13.15 -9.01 -3.67
C TYR A 116 13.09 -8.95 -2.14
N TYR A 117 14.18 -9.26 -1.46
CA TYR A 117 14.26 -9.08 -0.01
C TYR A 117 14.05 -7.62 0.41
N HIS A 118 14.53 -6.66 -0.39
CA HIS A 118 14.22 -5.24 -0.15
C HIS A 118 12.72 -5.00 -0.16
N ARG A 119 12.06 -5.48 -1.20
CA ARG A 119 10.63 -5.29 -1.44
C ARG A 119 9.82 -5.94 -0.32
N MET A 120 10.26 -7.08 0.22
CA MET A 120 9.68 -7.67 1.43
C MET A 120 9.83 -6.74 2.65
N GLU A 121 11.03 -6.21 2.91
CA GLU A 121 11.25 -5.25 4.01
C GLU A 121 10.48 -3.92 3.84
N GLN A 122 10.06 -3.58 2.61
CA GLN A 122 9.24 -2.39 2.32
C GLN A 122 7.75 -2.69 2.18
N GLY A 123 7.35 -3.96 2.28
CA GLY A 123 5.96 -4.36 2.11
C GLY A 123 5.44 -4.30 0.66
N GLN A 124 6.34 -4.26 -0.33
CA GLN A 124 6.04 -4.14 -1.76
C GLN A 124 5.98 -5.49 -2.49
N LEU A 125 5.93 -6.60 -1.73
CA LEU A 125 5.88 -7.95 -2.27
C LEU A 125 4.65 -8.67 -1.71
N ARG A 126 3.84 -9.27 -2.59
CA ARG A 126 2.67 -10.05 -2.20
C ARG A 126 3.11 -11.36 -1.53
N PRO A 127 2.65 -11.67 -0.31
CA PRO A 127 3.07 -12.88 0.39
C PRO A 127 2.69 -14.18 -0.31
N ALA A 128 1.54 -14.20 -0.97
CA ALA A 128 1.06 -15.36 -1.71
C ALA A 128 2.02 -15.76 -2.84
N GLY A 129 2.79 -14.81 -3.39
CA GLY A 129 3.78 -15.09 -4.43
C GLY A 129 5.13 -15.57 -3.89
N VAL A 130 5.36 -15.53 -2.58
CA VAL A 130 6.66 -15.95 -2.01
C VAL A 130 6.61 -17.43 -1.68
N SER A 131 7.46 -18.21 -2.36
CA SER A 131 7.53 -19.65 -2.16
C SER A 131 7.86 -20.04 -0.71
N ALA A 132 7.30 -21.16 -0.27
CA ALA A 132 7.59 -21.72 1.07
C ALA A 132 9.09 -21.92 1.31
N ARG A 133 9.84 -22.31 0.27
CA ARG A 133 11.29 -22.50 0.31
C ARG A 133 12.04 -21.23 0.72
N VAL A 134 11.63 -20.07 0.22
CA VAL A 134 12.22 -18.77 0.61
C VAL A 134 11.91 -18.46 2.07
N ILE A 135 10.67 -18.67 2.51
CA ILE A 135 10.24 -18.43 3.88
C ILE A 135 11.00 -19.32 4.87
N ASP A 136 11.16 -20.60 4.55
CA ASP A 136 11.89 -21.57 5.38
C ASP A 136 13.38 -21.22 5.47
N ALA A 137 14.01 -20.84 4.34
CA ALA A 137 15.40 -20.41 4.33
C ALA A 137 15.62 -19.11 5.15
N LEU A 138 14.72 -18.13 5.02
CA LEU A 138 14.75 -16.91 5.82
C LEU A 138 14.61 -17.22 7.32
N ALA A 139 13.68 -18.11 7.67
CA ALA A 139 13.45 -18.52 9.04
C ALA A 139 14.69 -19.15 9.68
N ALA A 140 15.35 -20.06 8.95
CA ALA A 140 16.60 -20.69 9.37
C ALA A 140 17.73 -19.68 9.57
N ILE A 141 17.90 -18.72 8.65
CA ILE A 141 18.96 -17.69 8.73
C ILE A 141 18.70 -16.72 9.90
N LEU A 142 17.44 -16.36 10.12
CA LEU A 142 17.03 -15.39 11.14
C LEU A 142 16.82 -16.01 12.53
N GLY A 143 16.90 -17.34 12.64
CA GLY A 143 16.69 -18.06 13.90
C GLY A 143 15.26 -17.91 14.43
N THR A 144 14.26 -18.10 13.56
CA THR A 144 12.84 -18.05 13.90
C THR A 144 12.09 -19.21 13.25
N GLU A 145 10.85 -19.43 13.68
CA GLU A 145 9.94 -20.37 13.03
C GLU A 145 9.40 -19.82 11.69
N PRO A 146 9.31 -20.64 10.62
CA PRO A 146 8.75 -20.22 9.34
C PRO A 146 7.31 -19.73 9.41
N GLY A 147 6.51 -20.36 10.29
CA GLY A 147 5.11 -19.96 10.52
C GLY A 147 4.98 -18.51 11.00
N ARG A 148 5.96 -17.99 11.74
CA ARG A 148 5.98 -16.59 12.19
C ARG A 148 6.19 -15.63 11.04
N ILE A 149 7.08 -15.96 10.10
CA ILE A 149 7.32 -15.13 8.92
C ILE A 149 6.07 -15.20 8.01
N ARG A 150 5.48 -16.37 7.80
CA ARG A 150 4.26 -16.53 7.00
C ARG A 150 3.08 -15.75 7.57
N ALA A 151 2.84 -15.86 8.87
CA ALA A 151 1.78 -15.12 9.56
C ALA A 151 2.00 -13.61 9.56
N ALA A 152 3.24 -13.13 9.44
CA ALA A 152 3.51 -11.72 9.25
C ALA A 152 3.25 -11.27 7.81
N GLY A 153 3.34 -12.16 6.82
CA GLY A 153 2.95 -11.85 5.44
C GLY A 153 1.44 -11.79 5.30
N GLY A 154 0.72 -12.78 5.85
CA GLY A 154 -0.74 -12.73 5.93
C GLY A 154 -1.18 -11.51 6.73
N GLY A 155 -1.74 -10.50 6.06
CA GLY A 155 -2.34 -9.35 6.74
C GLY A 155 -3.33 -9.80 7.83
N ALA A 156 -3.71 -8.88 8.72
CA ALA A 156 -4.60 -9.18 9.85
C ALA A 156 -5.97 -9.80 9.49
N GLY A 157 -6.28 -9.95 8.20
CA GLY A 157 -7.46 -10.64 7.67
C GLY A 157 -7.38 -12.16 7.57
N ASP A 158 -6.20 -12.79 7.68
CA ASP A 158 -6.06 -14.27 7.64
C ASP A 158 -5.85 -14.89 9.04
N ARG A 159 -6.29 -14.19 10.09
CA ARG A 159 -6.57 -14.84 11.37
C ARG A 159 -7.94 -15.49 11.28
N GLY A 160 -8.00 -16.66 10.66
CA GLY A 160 -9.01 -17.66 10.97
C GLY A 160 -8.87 -18.06 12.44
N GLY A 161 -9.51 -17.30 13.33
CA GLY A 161 -9.40 -17.44 14.77
C GLY A 161 -10.40 -16.53 15.48
N GLU A 162 -11.63 -17.03 15.57
CA GLU A 162 -12.69 -16.73 16.54
C GLU A 162 -12.69 -15.35 17.24
N GLY A 163 -13.72 -14.55 16.92
CA GLY A 163 -14.49 -13.89 17.99
C GLY A 163 -14.01 -12.54 18.50
N LEU A 164 -13.69 -11.58 17.62
CA LEU A 164 -13.83 -10.16 17.96
C LEU A 164 -14.52 -9.42 16.81
N ALA A 165 -15.85 -9.56 16.78
CA ALA A 165 -16.74 -8.83 15.91
C ALA A 165 -16.71 -7.34 16.25
N PHE A 166 -15.92 -6.55 15.51
CA PHE A 166 -16.21 -5.13 15.36
C PHE A 166 -17.41 -5.00 14.43
N ALA A 167 -18.59 -4.85 15.02
CA ALA A 167 -19.83 -4.57 14.29
C ALA A 167 -19.73 -3.19 13.63
N ARG A 168 -19.49 -3.17 12.31
CA ARG A 168 -19.93 -2.06 11.46
C ARG A 168 -21.24 -2.47 10.82
N THR A 169 -22.31 -1.83 11.25
CA THR A 169 -23.65 -1.93 10.67
C THR A 169 -23.59 -1.34 9.26
N ALA A 170 -23.48 -2.19 8.25
CA ALA A 170 -23.86 -1.88 6.89
C ALA A 170 -24.74 -3.04 6.42
N PHE A 171 -26.01 -2.74 6.16
CA PHE A 171 -26.92 -3.67 5.53
C PHE A 171 -26.33 -4.05 4.15
N PRO A 172 -26.15 -5.34 3.84
CA PRO A 172 -25.76 -5.73 2.50
C PRO A 172 -26.98 -5.61 1.57
N ASP A 173 -26.93 -4.68 0.63
CA ASP A 173 -27.81 -4.72 -0.54
C ASP A 173 -27.47 -5.97 -1.36
N ALA A 174 -28.49 -6.80 -1.59
CA ALA A 174 -28.38 -8.11 -2.22
C ALA A 174 -28.18 -8.06 -3.76
N GLU A 175 -27.93 -6.89 -4.35
CA GLU A 175 -27.84 -6.71 -5.80
C GLU A 175 -26.42 -6.78 -6.39
N PHE A 176 -25.37 -6.89 -5.57
CA PHE A 176 -23.97 -7.02 -6.05
C PHE A 176 -23.36 -8.43 -5.89
N ALA A 177 -24.18 -9.46 -5.67
CA ALA A 177 -23.72 -10.83 -5.44
C ALA A 177 -23.58 -11.71 -6.70
N ALA A 178 -23.64 -11.12 -7.91
CA ALA A 178 -23.62 -11.88 -9.15
C ALA A 178 -22.67 -11.29 -10.20
N ASP A 179 -21.36 -11.24 -9.90
CA ASP A 179 -20.34 -11.26 -10.97
C ASP A 179 -18.94 -11.74 -10.51
N ALA A 180 -18.90 -12.71 -9.58
CA ALA A 180 -17.66 -13.38 -9.19
C ALA A 180 -17.37 -14.61 -10.08
N ALA A 181 -17.40 -14.42 -11.40
CA ALA A 181 -16.77 -15.35 -12.34
C ALA A 181 -15.29 -14.97 -12.45
N GLY A 182 -14.46 -15.53 -11.57
CA GLY A 182 -13.02 -15.27 -11.53
C GLY A 182 -12.37 -15.58 -12.88
N PRO A 183 -11.51 -14.69 -13.42
CA PRO A 183 -10.75 -15.02 -14.61
C PRO A 183 -9.79 -16.18 -14.28
N ALA A 184 -9.84 -17.19 -15.14
CA ALA A 184 -8.97 -18.36 -15.14
C ALA A 184 -7.50 -17.96 -14.91
N ARG A 185 -6.79 -18.77 -14.13
CA ARG A 185 -5.32 -18.73 -14.01
C ARG A 185 -4.70 -18.55 -15.40
N ARG A 186 -4.16 -17.35 -15.66
CA ARG A 186 -3.21 -17.17 -16.75
C ARG A 186 -1.92 -17.84 -16.30
N SER A 187 -1.66 -19.03 -16.84
CA SER A 187 -0.32 -19.60 -16.84
C SER A 187 0.60 -18.62 -17.58
N THR A 188 1.43 -17.89 -16.85
CA THR A 188 2.55 -17.08 -17.36
C THR A 188 3.70 -18.02 -17.71
N ALA A 189 3.47 -18.93 -18.66
CA ALA A 189 4.55 -19.63 -19.34
C ALA A 189 4.86 -18.82 -20.60
N ASP A 190 6.13 -18.44 -20.77
CA ASP A 190 6.72 -17.63 -21.84
C ASP A 190 6.57 -16.09 -21.78
N GLU A 191 7.08 -15.46 -20.70
CA GLU A 191 7.73 -14.15 -20.85
C GLU A 191 9.26 -14.33 -20.92
N PRO A 192 9.95 -13.84 -21.98
CA PRO A 192 11.40 -13.92 -22.08
C PRO A 192 12.03 -12.99 -21.05
N GLY A 193 12.34 -13.52 -19.87
CA GLY A 193 12.94 -12.77 -18.77
C GLY A 193 12.59 -13.27 -17.37
N HIS A 194 11.56 -14.12 -17.26
CA HIS A 194 11.16 -14.76 -15.99
C HIS A 194 12.18 -15.86 -15.63
N ASP A 195 12.96 -15.62 -14.58
CA ASP A 195 13.99 -16.55 -14.13
C ASP A 195 13.60 -17.34 -12.87
N GLU A 196 14.47 -18.27 -12.47
CA GLU A 196 14.27 -19.10 -11.27
C GLU A 196 14.09 -18.26 -9.99
N VAL A 197 14.68 -17.07 -9.92
CA VAL A 197 14.51 -16.18 -8.77
C VAL A 197 13.13 -15.55 -8.78
N ASP A 198 12.63 -15.14 -9.94
CA ASP A 198 11.29 -14.60 -10.08
C ASP A 198 10.24 -15.64 -9.67
N ALA A 199 10.40 -16.90 -10.09
CA ALA A 199 9.52 -18.00 -9.68
C ALA A 199 9.50 -18.21 -8.15
N LEU A 200 10.63 -18.05 -7.47
CA LEU A 200 10.71 -18.22 -6.01
C LEU A 200 10.02 -17.11 -5.21
N PHE A 201 9.90 -15.90 -5.77
CA PHE A 201 9.43 -14.71 -5.05
C PHE A 201 8.10 -14.14 -5.58
N LEU A 202 7.63 -14.59 -6.75
CA LEU A 202 6.39 -14.12 -7.38
C LEU A 202 5.35 -15.21 -7.67
N ASP A 203 5.75 -16.48 -7.81
CA ASP A 203 4.88 -17.59 -8.26
C ASP A 203 4.52 -18.61 -7.16
N GLY A 204 4.72 -18.22 -5.89
CA GLY A 204 4.62 -19.03 -4.66
C GLY A 204 3.54 -20.10 -4.56
#